data_AF-A0A3C0IXA4-F1
#
_entry.id   AF-A0A3C0IXA4-F1
#
_cell.length_a   1.000
_cell.length_b   1.000
_cell.length_c   1.000
_cell.angle_alpha   90.00
_cell.angle_beta   90.00
_cell.angle_gamma   90.00
#
_symmetry.space_group_name_H-M   'P 1'
#
loop_
_entity.id
_entity.type
_entity.pdbx_description
1 polymer ?
#
loop_
_entity_poly.entity_id
_entity_poly.type
_entity_poly.pdbx_seq_one_letter_code
_entity_poly.pdbx_strand_id
1 'polypeptide(L)' 'KVAPEDVLPGELIQVRPGERVPLDSLVMGGETSMDTSALTGESMPRAMGPGDEALAGMVNIRAAVTLR' A
#
# COMPACT_ATOMS: atom_id res chain seq x y z
N LYS A 1 8.21 -12.46 6.85
CA LYS A 1 6.76 -12.22 6.69
C LYS A 1 6.19 -12.26 8.10
N VAL A 2 5.65 -11.14 8.57
CA VAL A 2 4.92 -11.04 9.86
C VAL A 2 3.42 -11.03 9.56
N ALA A 3 2.59 -11.50 10.50
CA ALA A 3 1.15 -11.40 10.33
C ALA A 3 0.72 -9.93 10.48
N PRO A 4 -0.35 -9.47 9.80
CA PRO A 4 -0.81 -8.08 9.92
C PRO A 4 -1.14 -7.67 11.35
N GLU A 5 -1.60 -8.62 12.16
CA GLU A 5 -1.91 -8.46 13.60
C GLU A 5 -0.69 -8.26 14.50
N ASP A 6 0.52 -8.58 14.02
CA ASP A 6 1.77 -8.39 14.76
C ASP A 6 2.43 -7.03 14.48
N VAL A 7 1.90 -6.25 13.53
CA VAL A 7 2.49 -4.96 13.13
C VAL A 7 2.11 -3.88 14.14
N LEU A 8 3.12 -3.28 14.77
CA LEU A 8 2.90 -2.20 15.74
C LEU A 8 2.72 -0.86 15.03
N PRO A 9 1.89 0.07 15.56
CA PRO A 9 1.79 1.42 15.04
C PRO A 9 3.16 2.10 14.94
N GLY A 10 3.51 2.57 13.74
CA GLY A 10 4.80 3.21 13.47
C GLY A 10 5.88 2.28 12.88
N GLU A 11 5.62 0.98 12.74
CA GLU A 11 6.49 0.07 11.99
C GLU A 11 6.40 0.31 10.48
N LEU A 12 7.50 0.02 9.78
CA LEU A 12 7.56 0.16 8.33
C LEU A 12 7.19 -1.14 7.63
N ILE A 13 6.26 -1.04 6.68
CA ILE A 13 5.78 -2.16 5.88
C ILE A 13 6.28 -2.00 4.44
N GLN A 14 6.98 -3.00 3.93
CA GLN A 14 7.33 -3.03 2.52
C GLN A 14 6.26 -3.78 1.73
N VAL A 15 5.69 -3.11 0.72
CA VAL A 15 4.69 -3.70 -0.19
C VAL A 15 5.28 -3.77 -1.59
N ARG A 16 5.39 -4.98 -2.15
CA ARG A 16 5.92 -5.24 -3.50
C ARG A 16 4.83 -5.17 -4.57
N PRO A 17 5.19 -5.04 -5.86
CA PRO A 17 4.23 -5.18 -6.94
C PRO A 17 3.47 -6.52 -6.86
N GLY A 18 2.15 -6.46 -7.02
CA GLY A 18 1.22 -7.57 -6.84
C GLY A 18 0.77 -7.82 -5.39
N GLU A 19 1.42 -7.19 -4.39
CA GLU A 19 1.00 -7.33 -3.00
C GLU A 19 -0.10 -6.33 -2.64
N ARG A 20 -0.96 -6.76 -1.71
CA ARG A 20 -2.03 -5.95 -1.14
C ARG A 20 -1.51 -5.18 0.06
N VAL A 21 -1.97 -3.94 0.20
CA VAL A 21 -1.76 -3.13 1.39
C VAL A 21 -2.47 -3.80 2.57
N PRO A 22 -1.74 -4.21 3.63
CA PRO A 22 -2.33 -4.98 4.72
C PRO A 22 -3.10 -4.12 5.73
N LEU A 23 -2.71 -2.84 5.86
CA LEU A 23 -3.21 -1.90 6.87
C LEU A 23 -3.28 -0.49 6.27
N ASP A 24 -4.21 0.32 6.75
CA ASP A 24 -4.26 1.75 6.43
C ASP A 24 -2.97 2.41 6.89
N SER A 25 -2.25 3.01 5.95
CA SER A 25 -0.88 3.47 6.17
C SER A 25 -0.53 4.65 5.28
N LEU A 26 0.55 5.35 5.61
CA LEU A 26 1.09 6.46 4.83
C LEU A 26 2.30 5.98 4.04
N VAL A 27 2.39 6.35 2.76
CA VAL A 27 3.61 6.10 1.97
C VAL A 27 4.75 6.93 2.56
N MET A 28 5.81 6.26 2.99
CA MET A 28 7.02 6.88 3.52
C MET A 28 8.14 6.96 2.47
N GLY A 29 8.13 6.07 1.47
CA GLY A 29 9.19 6.02 0.48
C GLY A 29 8.85 5.18 -0.75
N GLY A 30 9.38 5.61 -1.90
CA GLY A 30 9.10 5.04 -3.20
C GLY A 30 7.87 5.65 -3.86
N GLU A 31 7.73 5.41 -5.16
CA GLU A 31 6.59 5.85 -5.98
C GLU A 31 6.03 4.65 -6.74
N THR A 32 4.72 4.49 -6.75
CA THR A 32 4.06 3.38 -7.45
C THR A 32 2.70 3.79 -8.00
N SER A 33 1.97 2.82 -8.54
CA SER A 33 0.55 2.94 -8.79
C SER A 33 -0.17 1.83 -8.06
N MET A 34 -1.27 2.17 -7.40
CA MET A 34 -2.11 1.22 -6.68
C MET A 34 -3.47 1.07 -7.33
N ASP A 35 -3.97 -0.16 -7.39
CA ASP A 35 -5.32 -0.46 -7.83
C ASP A 35 -6.29 -0.29 -6.65
N THR A 36 -7.31 0.52 -6.86
CA THR A 36 -8.40 0.79 -5.90
C THR A 36 -9.65 -0.03 -6.19
N SER A 37 -9.61 -0.94 -7.16
CA SER A 37 -10.74 -1.82 -7.54
C SER A 37 -11.32 -2.59 -6.36
N ALA A 38 -10.48 -2.95 -5.38
CA ALA A 38 -10.91 -3.61 -4.15
C ALA A 38 -11.81 -2.74 -3.25
N LEU A 39 -11.75 -1.41 -3.39
CA LEU A 39 -12.54 -0.46 -2.59
C LEU A 39 -13.72 0.13 -3.37
N THR A 40 -13.53 0.49 -4.65
CA THR A 40 -14.55 1.23 -5.44
C THR A 40 -15.22 0.40 -6.53
N GLY A 41 -14.69 -0.77 -6.87
CA GLY A 41 -15.15 -1.57 -8.02
C GLY A 41 -14.65 -1.05 -9.38
N GLU A 42 -13.87 0.03 -9.40
CA GLU A 42 -13.29 0.61 -10.61
C GLU A 42 -11.75 0.45 -10.59
N SER A 43 -11.20 -0.25 -11.59
CA SER A 43 -9.74 -0.42 -11.76
C SER A 43 -9.13 0.80 -12.45
N MET A 44 -9.15 1.97 -11.79
CA MET A 44 -8.28 3.07 -12.19
C MET A 44 -7.05 3.11 -11.28
N PRO A 45 -5.88 2.66 -11.76
CA PRO A 45 -4.64 2.78 -11.01
C PRO A 45 -4.37 4.22 -10.60
N ARG A 46 -4.26 4.48 -9.31
CA ARG A 46 -3.88 5.77 -8.77
C ARG A 46 -2.36 5.81 -8.55
N ALA A 47 -1.70 6.84 -9.06
CA ALA A 47 -0.30 7.09 -8.74
C ALA A 47 -0.17 7.50 -7.27
N MET A 48 0.84 6.96 -6.58
CA MET A 48 1.08 7.18 -5.16
C MET A 48 2.57 7.37 -4.89
N GLY A 49 2.88 8.31 -4.00
CA GLY A 49 4.23 8.63 -3.54
C GLY A 49 4.23 9.07 -2.07
N PRO A 50 5.39 9.49 -1.54
CA PRO A 50 5.53 9.83 -0.13
C PRO A 50 4.53 10.90 0.32
N GLY A 51 3.83 10.63 1.42
CA GLY A 51 2.76 11.50 1.93
C GLY A 51 1.35 11.14 1.45
N ASP A 52 1.20 10.23 0.50
CA ASP A 52 -0.11 9.69 0.12
C ASP A 52 -0.60 8.60 1.11
N GLU A 53 -1.91 8.54 1.33
CA GLU A 53 -2.56 7.50 2.13
C GLU A 53 -2.83 6.24 1.30
N ALA A 54 -2.28 5.11 1.75
CA ALA A 54 -2.50 3.78 1.22
C ALA A 54 -3.49 3.02 2.10
N LEU A 55 -4.69 2.76 1.58
CA LEU A 55 -5.73 2.08 2.32
C LEU A 55 -5.58 0.56 2.22
N ALA A 56 -5.94 -0.13 3.29
CA ALA A 56 -6.01 -1.59 3.31
C ALA A 56 -6.90 -2.08 2.16
N GLY A 57 -6.43 -3.12 1.46
CA GLY A 57 -7.13 -3.65 0.29
C GLY A 57 -6.60 -3.18 -1.06
N MET A 58 -5.95 -2.01 -1.13
CA MET A 58 -5.30 -1.54 -2.36
C MET A 58 -4.22 -2.53 -2.81
N VAL A 59 -4.05 -2.69 -4.14
CA VAL A 59 -3.03 -3.59 -4.69
C VAL A 59 -1.94 -2.77 -5.35
N ASN A 60 -0.69 -2.96 -4.93
CA ASN A 60 0.45 -2.30 -5.55
C ASN A 60 0.72 -2.91 -6.94
N ILE A 61 0.95 -2.09 -7.97
CA ILE A 61 1.03 -2.56 -9.36
C ILE A 61 2.44 -2.45 -9.96
N ARG A 62 3.20 -1.39 -9.64
CA ARG A 62 4.41 -1.03 -10.42
C ARG A 62 5.72 -1.25 -9.69
N ALA A 63 5.94 -0.60 -8.55
CA ALA A 63 7.21 -0.62 -7.84
C ALA A 63 7.01 -0.86 -6.35
N ALA A 64 8.03 -1.39 -5.67
CA ALA A 64 7.96 -1.59 -4.23
C ALA A 64 7.91 -0.24 -3.49
N VAL A 65 7.05 -0.16 -2.48
CA VAL A 65 6.90 1.04 -1.64
C VAL A 65 7.04 0.69 -0.17
N THR A 66 7.42 1.68 0.62
CA THR A 66 7.51 1.59 2.08
C THR A 66 6.38 2.40 2.68
N LEU A 67 5.58 1.76 3.53
CA LEU A 67 4.41 2.33 4.20
C LEU A 67 4.66 2.37 5.71
N ARG A 68 3.91 3.21 6.44
CA ARG A 68 3.91 3.28 7.91
C ARG A 68 2.51 3.47 8.46
#